data_AF-A0AAF1K5K6-F1
#
_entry.id   AF-A0AAF1K5K6-F1
#
_cell.length_a   1.000
_cell.length_b   1.000
_cell.length_c   1.000
_cell.angle_alpha   90.00
_cell.angle_beta   90.00
_cell.angle_gamma   90.00
#
_symmetry.space_group_name_H-M   'P 1'
#
loop_
_entity.id
_entity.type
_entity.pdbx_description
1 polymer ?
#
loop_
_entity_poly.entity_id
_entity_poly.type
_entity_poly.pdbx_seq_one_letter_code
_entity_poly.pdbx_strand_id
1 'polypeptide(L)'
;MLLSRLLLLASTVSCLALASCSIIPDTGATDPDRFAQETAPVFYQPEGIDPEKVKRLPVQPVPQVRNIYQTQFHQTYGLPVSNPVHQAMYAQQHEDDFTLPAIPYSRIDPRFLRQEVSYQSTERPGTIVVDTRNYFLYLVEGNGKAMRYGVGLGREGYAWAGRGVVQWKQKWPRWTPPAEMVAREPDMRPISAERGGMNPGPTNPLGARALYIYNNGKDTLYRVHGTPDWQSIGKPTSSGCVRMLNQDVIDLYNRVPAHTQIVVM
;
A
#
# COMPACT_ATOMS: atom_id res chain seq x y z
N MET A 1 62.52 -65.62 -5.38
CA MET A 1 62.45 -64.75 -4.19
C MET A 1 61.86 -63.41 -4.60
N LEU A 2 60.66 -63.12 -4.07
CA LEU A 2 60.18 -61.81 -3.57
C LEU A 2 60.27 -60.57 -4.49
N LEU A 3 59.29 -59.67 -4.61
CA LEU A 3 57.97 -59.52 -4.01
C LEU A 3 57.23 -58.44 -4.83
N SER A 4 55.92 -58.59 -4.98
CA SER A 4 55.00 -57.62 -5.58
C SER A 4 55.00 -56.27 -4.83
N ARG A 5 54.96 -55.14 -5.56
CA ARG A 5 54.43 -53.88 -5.02
C ARG A 5 53.52 -53.18 -6.03
N LEU A 6 52.27 -53.11 -5.60
CA LEU A 6 51.13 -52.33 -6.06
C LEU A 6 51.47 -50.83 -6.01
N LEU A 7 51.10 -50.06 -7.04
CA LEU A 7 50.81 -48.63 -6.89
C LEU A 7 49.57 -48.27 -7.72
N LEU A 8 48.56 -47.81 -6.99
CA LEU A 8 47.24 -47.40 -7.44
C LEU A 8 47.32 -46.20 -8.41
N LEU A 9 46.64 -46.29 -9.54
CA LEU A 9 46.18 -45.13 -10.30
C LEU A 9 45.00 -44.50 -9.55
N ALA A 10 45.17 -43.27 -9.07
CA ALA A 10 44.08 -42.45 -8.58
C ALA A 10 43.36 -41.81 -9.78
N SER A 11 42.23 -42.37 -10.17
CA SER A 11 41.28 -41.78 -11.12
C SER A 11 40.43 -40.73 -10.40
N THR A 12 40.62 -39.47 -10.76
CA THR A 12 39.74 -38.35 -10.35
C THR A 12 38.42 -38.45 -11.11
N VAL A 13 37.40 -39.03 -10.49
CA VAL A 13 36.00 -38.93 -10.97
C VAL A 13 35.44 -37.61 -10.46
N SER A 14 35.23 -36.67 -11.39
CA SER A 14 34.58 -35.39 -11.14
C SER A 14 33.08 -35.64 -10.93
N CYS A 15 32.62 -35.57 -9.68
CA CYS A 15 31.19 -35.55 -9.36
C CYS A 15 30.59 -34.19 -9.77
N LEU A 16 29.89 -34.17 -10.89
CA LEU A 16 28.93 -33.12 -11.22
C LEU A 16 27.77 -33.20 -10.23
N ALA A 17 27.85 -32.43 -9.14
CA ALA A 17 26.72 -32.16 -8.28
C ALA A 17 25.73 -31.27 -9.04
N LEU A 18 24.66 -31.87 -9.57
CA LEU A 18 23.47 -31.14 -9.98
C LEU A 18 22.91 -30.45 -8.75
N ALA A 19 23.17 -29.15 -8.61
CA ALA A 19 22.48 -28.29 -7.68
C ALA A 19 21.01 -28.19 -8.11
N SER A 20 20.18 -29.13 -7.64
CA SER A 20 18.74 -28.92 -7.60
C SER A 20 18.50 -27.71 -6.70
N CYS A 21 18.22 -26.56 -7.32
CA CYS A 21 17.58 -25.44 -6.65
C CYS A 21 16.21 -25.93 -6.17
N SER A 22 16.19 -26.50 -4.96
CA SER A 22 14.99 -26.60 -4.16
C SER A 22 14.57 -25.16 -3.86
N ILE A 23 13.63 -24.64 -4.64
CA ILE A 23 12.83 -23.48 -4.26
C ILE A 23 12.06 -23.94 -3.03
N ILE A 24 12.62 -23.66 -1.85
CA ILE A 24 11.87 -23.71 -0.59
C ILE A 24 10.98 -22.48 -0.64
N PRO A 25 9.65 -22.60 -0.78
CA PRO A 25 8.79 -21.45 -0.54
C PRO A 25 8.99 -21.05 0.91
N ASP A 26 9.47 -19.83 1.13
CA ASP A 26 9.60 -19.25 2.47
C ASP A 26 8.19 -19.12 3.07
N THR A 27 7.82 -20.08 3.92
CA THR A 27 6.56 -20.09 4.66
C THR A 27 6.50 -19.03 5.76
N GLY A 28 7.56 -18.23 5.93
CA GLY A 28 7.55 -17.03 6.78
C GLY A 28 6.62 -15.92 6.28
N ALA A 29 6.17 -15.96 5.03
CA ALA A 29 5.21 -15.01 4.45
C ALA A 29 3.77 -15.15 5.00
N THR A 30 3.48 -16.16 5.84
CA THR A 30 2.18 -16.37 6.50
C THR A 30 2.21 -16.20 8.02
N ASP A 31 3.31 -15.71 8.58
CA ASP A 31 3.46 -15.50 10.03
C ASP A 31 2.62 -14.28 10.51
N PRO A 32 1.56 -14.49 11.33
CA PRO A 32 0.72 -13.41 11.86
C PRO A 32 1.47 -12.46 12.80
N ASP A 33 2.49 -12.95 13.52
CA ASP A 33 3.22 -12.18 14.53
C ASP A 33 4.17 -11.17 13.86
N ARG A 34 4.81 -11.58 12.76
CA ARG A 34 5.60 -10.71 11.89
C ARG A 34 4.73 -9.79 11.04
N PHE A 35 3.64 -10.29 10.46
CA PHE A 35 2.62 -9.49 9.74
C PHE A 35 2.20 -8.28 10.58
N ALA A 36 1.98 -8.49 11.86
CA ALA A 36 1.51 -7.43 12.69
C ALA A 36 2.62 -6.40 13.03
N GLN A 37 3.88 -6.80 13.21
CA GLN A 37 4.99 -5.85 13.47
C GLN A 37 5.19 -4.86 12.31
N GLU A 38 4.83 -5.28 11.10
CA GLU A 38 5.01 -4.51 9.87
C GLU A 38 3.74 -3.76 9.40
N THR A 39 2.64 -3.82 10.16
CA THR A 39 1.33 -3.17 9.85
C THR A 39 1.00 -1.92 10.65
N ALA A 40 1.82 -1.53 11.64
CA ALA A 40 1.51 -0.44 12.56
C ALA A 40 1.20 0.87 11.78
N PRO A 41 0.06 1.54 12.04
CA PRO A 41 -0.32 2.76 11.34
C PRO A 41 0.69 3.89 11.62
N VAL A 42 1.04 4.64 10.59
CA VAL A 42 1.79 5.88 10.72
C VAL A 42 0.82 7.04 10.62
N PHE A 43 0.64 7.78 11.71
CA PHE A 43 -0.24 8.94 11.76
C PHE A 43 0.53 10.20 11.31
N TYR A 44 0.35 10.61 10.05
CA TYR A 44 0.83 11.90 9.56
C TYR A 44 -0.15 13.01 9.98
N GLN A 45 0.35 14.02 10.72
CA GLN A 45 -0.37 15.28 10.98
C GLN A 45 0.10 16.35 9.97
N PRO A 46 -0.70 16.68 8.94
CA PRO A 46 -0.39 17.78 8.04
C PRO A 46 -0.46 19.11 8.80
N GLU A 47 0.48 20.01 8.53
CA GLU A 47 0.41 21.39 9.02
C GLU A 47 -0.84 22.07 8.45
N GLY A 48 -1.63 22.74 9.31
CA GLY A 48 -2.79 23.56 8.90
C GLY A 48 -4.18 22.94 9.06
N ILE A 49 -4.32 21.78 9.73
CA ILE A 49 -5.65 21.30 10.17
C ILE A 49 -5.98 21.89 11.54
N ASP A 50 -7.00 22.74 11.59
CA ASP A 50 -7.60 23.23 12.84
C ASP A 50 -8.48 22.12 13.44
N PRO A 51 -8.10 21.52 14.59
CA PRO A 51 -8.83 20.41 15.20
C PRO A 51 -10.24 20.80 15.69
N GLU A 52 -10.55 22.09 15.82
CA GLU A 52 -11.89 22.55 16.22
C GLU A 52 -12.89 22.58 15.06
N LYS A 53 -12.42 22.57 13.80
CA LYS A 53 -13.26 22.62 12.59
C LYS A 53 -13.69 21.24 12.07
N VAL A 54 -13.27 20.16 12.72
CA VAL A 54 -13.67 18.79 12.37
C VAL A 54 -14.75 18.33 13.36
N LYS A 55 -15.84 17.74 12.84
CA LYS A 55 -16.93 17.22 13.66
C LYS A 55 -16.41 16.23 14.72
N ARG A 56 -16.71 16.50 16.00
CA ARG A 56 -16.31 15.65 17.13
C ARG A 56 -17.14 14.37 17.16
N LEU A 57 -16.64 13.32 16.51
CA LEU A 57 -16.96 11.95 16.94
C LEU A 57 -16.47 11.77 18.39
N PRO A 58 -17.07 10.90 19.22
CA PRO A 58 -16.61 10.68 20.59
C PRO A 58 -15.10 10.46 20.59
N VAL A 59 -14.40 11.28 21.39
CA VAL A 59 -12.93 11.35 21.39
C VAL A 59 -12.39 9.99 21.80
N GLN A 60 -11.89 9.23 20.83
CA GLN A 60 -11.04 8.08 21.10
C GLN A 60 -9.65 8.64 21.40
N PRO A 61 -8.95 8.17 22.44
CA PRO A 61 -7.57 8.58 22.67
C PRO A 61 -6.76 8.16 21.44
N VAL A 62 -6.29 9.14 20.67
CA VAL A 62 -5.32 8.90 19.61
C VAL A 62 -4.03 8.44 20.31
N PRO A 63 -3.43 7.31 19.91
CA PRO A 63 -2.17 6.84 20.51
C PRO A 63 -1.16 7.99 20.54
N GLN A 64 -0.58 8.23 21.72
CA GLN A 64 0.37 9.33 21.95
C GLN A 64 1.56 9.20 21.00
N VAL A 65 1.98 10.35 20.45
CA VAL A 65 3.08 10.49 19.48
C VAL A 65 4.33 9.81 20.01
N ARG A 66 4.67 8.64 19.47
CA ARG A 66 6.03 8.13 19.55
C ARG A 66 6.75 8.54 18.28
N ASN A 67 7.93 9.14 18.41
CA ASN A 67 8.87 9.32 17.31
C ASN A 67 9.43 7.93 16.93
N ILE A 68 8.58 7.09 16.34
CA ILE A 68 8.96 5.76 15.84
C ILE A 68 9.65 5.84 14.47
N TYR A 69 9.71 7.05 13.89
CA TYR A 69 10.56 7.37 12.75
C TYR A 69 11.36 8.62 13.08
N GLN A 70 12.65 8.45 13.38
CA GLN A 70 13.60 9.42 12.85
C GLN A 70 13.64 9.17 11.34
N THR A 71 12.86 9.91 10.56
CA THR A 71 13.21 10.11 9.15
C THR A 71 14.52 10.88 9.12
N GLN A 72 15.64 10.16 9.17
CA GLN A 72 16.98 10.72 8.96
C GLN A 72 17.18 11.03 7.48
N PHE A 73 16.34 11.89 6.90
CA PHE A 73 16.52 12.31 5.52
C PHE A 73 16.27 13.80 5.41
N HIS A 74 17.37 14.55 5.55
CA HIS A 74 17.51 15.90 5.03
C HIS A 74 17.64 15.80 3.52
N GLN A 75 16.52 15.75 2.80
CA GLN A 75 16.55 15.86 1.35
C GLN A 75 16.32 17.33 1.00
N THR A 76 17.39 17.99 0.55
CA THR A 76 17.36 19.36 0.07
C THR A 76 16.67 19.36 -1.30
N TYR A 77 15.35 19.51 -1.32
CA TYR A 77 14.60 19.60 -2.57
C TYR A 77 14.81 20.98 -3.20
N GLY A 78 15.21 20.99 -4.47
CA GLY A 78 15.30 22.21 -5.29
C GLY A 78 13.94 22.89 -5.48
N LEU A 79 13.95 24.06 -6.13
CA LEU A 79 12.75 24.87 -6.35
C LEU A 79 11.63 24.07 -7.05
N PRO A 80 10.39 24.13 -6.55
CA PRO A 80 9.28 23.36 -7.10
C PRO A 80 8.90 23.87 -8.50
N VAL A 81 8.95 23.01 -9.51
CA VAL A 81 8.37 23.30 -10.84
C VAL A 81 6.86 23.08 -10.72
N SER A 82 6.05 24.15 -10.75
CA SER A 82 4.60 24.04 -10.59
C SER A 82 3.91 23.79 -11.93
N ASN A 83 3.22 22.64 -12.03
CA ASN A 83 2.21 22.41 -13.07
C ASN A 83 0.84 22.84 -12.50
N PRO A 84 0.11 23.78 -13.13
CA PRO A 84 -1.17 24.28 -12.62
C PRO A 84 -2.24 23.18 -12.49
N VAL A 85 -2.15 22.12 -13.31
CA VAL A 85 -3.07 20.96 -13.23
C VAL A 85 -2.85 20.21 -11.92
N HIS A 86 -1.60 19.90 -11.55
CA HIS A 86 -1.30 19.22 -10.29
C HIS A 86 -1.66 20.07 -9.08
N GLN A 87 -1.51 21.39 -9.16
CA GLN A 87 -1.95 22.28 -8.10
C GLN A 87 -3.44 22.14 -7.80
N ALA A 88 -4.28 22.07 -8.84
CA ALA A 88 -5.71 21.86 -8.68
C ALA A 88 -6.05 20.44 -8.19
N MET A 89 -5.38 19.41 -8.74
CA MET A 89 -5.62 18.02 -8.38
C MET A 89 -5.27 17.71 -6.91
N TYR A 90 -4.21 18.32 -6.40
CA TYR A 90 -3.63 18.05 -5.08
C TYR A 90 -3.86 19.18 -4.06
N ALA A 91 -4.76 20.12 -4.36
CA ALA A 91 -5.19 21.15 -3.43
C ALA A 91 -5.87 20.56 -2.18
N GLN A 92 -6.05 21.41 -1.17
CA GLN A 92 -6.94 21.12 -0.06
C GLN A 92 -8.35 20.85 -0.59
N GLN A 93 -9.00 19.80 -0.09
CA GLN A 93 -10.35 19.43 -0.48
C GLN A 93 -11.24 19.37 0.75
N HIS A 94 -12.42 19.97 0.67
CA HIS A 94 -13.47 19.79 1.66
C HIS A 94 -14.41 18.70 1.18
N GLU A 95 -14.60 17.67 1.98
CA GLU A 95 -15.38 16.51 1.59
C GLU A 95 -16.22 16.00 2.76
N ASP A 96 -17.54 16.02 2.58
CA ASP A 96 -18.52 15.74 3.63
C ASP A 96 -18.22 16.57 4.90
N ASP A 97 -17.94 15.91 6.04
CA ASP A 97 -17.65 16.53 7.33
C ASP A 97 -16.13 16.77 7.55
N PHE A 98 -15.28 16.49 6.54
CA PHE A 98 -13.83 16.45 6.70
C PHE A 98 -13.09 17.39 5.74
N THR A 99 -11.93 17.88 6.19
CA THR A 99 -11.02 18.67 5.35
C THR A 99 -9.73 17.88 5.13
N LEU A 100 -9.46 17.55 3.87
CA LEU A 100 -8.21 16.92 3.45
C LEU A 100 -7.15 17.98 3.20
N PRO A 101 -5.94 17.84 3.77
CA PRO A 101 -4.85 18.77 3.51
C PRO A 101 -4.44 18.74 2.04
N ALA A 102 -3.86 19.84 1.56
CA ALA A 102 -3.17 19.82 0.28
C ALA A 102 -1.98 18.84 0.34
N ILE A 103 -1.72 18.12 -0.75
CA ILE A 103 -0.53 17.28 -0.85
C ILE A 103 0.62 18.16 -1.34
N PRO A 104 1.81 18.09 -0.71
CA PRO A 104 3.00 18.78 -1.19
C PRO A 104 3.57 18.05 -2.42
N TYR A 105 2.82 18.06 -3.53
CA TYR A 105 3.10 17.26 -4.72
C TYR A 105 4.47 17.54 -5.34
N SER A 106 5.04 18.73 -5.13
CA SER A 106 6.39 19.08 -5.57
C SER A 106 7.50 18.32 -4.82
N ARG A 107 7.18 17.66 -3.71
CA ARG A 107 8.08 16.78 -2.94
C ARG A 107 7.89 15.30 -3.28
N ILE A 108 7.00 14.99 -4.23
CA ILE A 108 6.76 13.64 -4.73
C ILE A 108 7.42 13.55 -6.11
N ASP A 109 8.09 12.43 -6.39
CA ASP A 109 8.62 12.18 -7.74
C ASP A 109 7.46 12.27 -8.76
N PRO A 110 7.55 13.16 -9.77
CA PRO A 110 6.48 13.40 -10.74
C PRO A 110 5.95 12.14 -11.43
N ARG A 111 6.74 11.07 -11.53
CA ARG A 111 6.28 9.79 -12.11
C ARG A 111 5.12 9.16 -11.32
N PHE A 112 5.06 9.41 -10.02
CA PHE A 112 4.04 8.91 -9.10
C PHE A 112 2.81 9.81 -8.98
N LEU A 113 2.84 11.01 -9.58
CA LEU A 113 1.65 11.85 -9.67
C LEU A 113 0.69 11.27 -10.72
N ARG A 114 -0.61 11.43 -10.45
CA ARG A 114 -1.70 10.96 -11.30
C ARG A 114 -1.60 11.58 -12.68
N GLN A 115 -1.62 10.73 -13.70
CA GLN A 115 -1.53 11.16 -15.09
C GLN A 115 -2.11 10.12 -16.05
N GLU A 116 -2.68 10.58 -17.15
CA GLU A 116 -3.05 9.70 -18.25
C GLU A 116 -1.78 9.26 -19.00
N VAL A 117 -1.68 7.98 -19.31
CA VAL A 117 -0.54 7.39 -20.03
C VAL A 117 -1.01 6.53 -21.18
N SER A 118 -0.16 6.37 -22.19
CA SER A 118 -0.32 5.27 -23.14
C SER A 118 -0.10 3.94 -22.41
N TYR A 119 -1.06 3.04 -22.53
CA TYR A 119 -1.08 1.78 -21.79
C TYR A 119 -1.65 0.68 -22.67
N GLN A 120 -0.77 -0.22 -23.12
CA GLN A 120 -1.16 -1.40 -23.89
C GLN A 120 -1.47 -2.53 -22.92
N SER A 121 -2.73 -2.97 -22.92
CA SER A 121 -3.20 -4.03 -22.05
C SER A 121 -4.26 -4.88 -22.74
N THR A 122 -4.34 -6.16 -22.34
CA THR A 122 -5.41 -7.07 -22.74
C THR A 122 -6.65 -6.93 -21.85
N GLU A 123 -6.56 -6.17 -20.77
CA GLU A 123 -7.69 -5.89 -19.89
C GLU A 123 -8.69 -4.96 -20.56
N ARG A 124 -9.97 -5.13 -20.19
CA ARG A 124 -11.04 -4.27 -20.70
C ARG A 124 -10.98 -2.88 -20.06
N PRO A 125 -11.42 -1.82 -20.77
CA PRO A 125 -11.65 -0.51 -20.15
C PRO A 125 -12.53 -0.63 -18.90
N GLY A 126 -12.16 0.10 -17.84
CA GLY A 126 -12.77 0.05 -16.52
C GLY A 126 -12.12 -0.96 -15.55
N THR A 127 -11.19 -1.81 -16.01
CA THR A 127 -10.42 -2.70 -15.13
C THR A 127 -9.34 -1.92 -14.37
N ILE A 128 -9.15 -2.26 -13.10
CA ILE A 128 -8.01 -1.80 -12.29
C ILE A 128 -6.86 -2.80 -12.45
N VAL A 129 -5.65 -2.30 -12.73
CA VAL A 129 -4.43 -3.10 -12.75
C VAL A 129 -3.44 -2.55 -11.74
N VAL A 130 -2.98 -3.36 -10.81
CA VAL A 130 -1.94 -3.01 -9.84
C VAL A 130 -0.64 -3.68 -10.27
N ASP A 131 0.33 -2.86 -10.65
CA ASP A 131 1.70 -3.27 -10.94
C ASP A 131 2.53 -3.12 -9.68
N THR A 132 2.76 -4.25 -9.01
CA THR A 132 3.40 -4.26 -7.70
C THR A 132 4.90 -3.94 -7.76
N ARG A 133 5.53 -4.22 -8.90
CA ARG A 133 6.99 -4.00 -9.10
C ARG A 133 7.31 -2.53 -9.29
N ASN A 134 6.43 -1.82 -10.01
CA ASN A 134 6.66 -0.42 -10.37
C ASN A 134 5.91 0.57 -9.47
N TYR A 135 5.16 0.09 -8.48
CA TYR A 135 4.38 0.93 -7.55
C TYR A 135 3.36 1.81 -8.27
N PHE A 136 2.65 1.20 -9.23
CA PHE A 136 1.58 1.87 -9.98
C PHE A 136 0.27 1.13 -9.89
N LEU A 137 -0.81 1.90 -9.84
CA LEU A 137 -2.16 1.44 -10.14
C LEU A 137 -2.60 2.10 -11.44
N TYR A 138 -3.22 1.33 -12.33
CA TYR A 138 -3.78 1.79 -13.58
C TYR A 138 -5.29 1.55 -13.57
N LEU A 139 -6.06 2.55 -13.96
CA LEU A 139 -7.45 2.37 -14.40
C LEU A 139 -7.43 2.35 -15.92
N VAL A 140 -7.70 1.18 -16.52
CA VAL A 140 -7.67 0.99 -17.97
C VAL A 140 -8.78 1.81 -18.63
N GLU A 141 -8.44 2.52 -19.69
CA GLU A 141 -9.35 3.35 -20.48
C GLU A 141 -9.40 2.85 -21.93
N GLY A 142 -10.26 3.46 -22.75
CA GLY A 142 -10.30 3.16 -24.18
C GLY A 142 -9.04 3.64 -24.91
N ASN A 143 -8.91 3.27 -26.19
CA ASN A 143 -7.89 3.81 -27.11
C ASN A 143 -6.42 3.59 -26.67
N GLY A 144 -6.13 2.50 -25.95
CA GLY A 144 -4.78 2.19 -25.50
C GLY A 144 -4.25 3.18 -24.46
N LYS A 145 -5.15 3.69 -23.60
CA LYS A 145 -4.85 4.62 -22.51
C LYS A 145 -5.19 4.03 -21.14
N ALA A 146 -4.61 4.62 -20.11
CA ALA A 146 -5.01 4.39 -18.74
C ALA A 146 -4.73 5.63 -17.89
N MET A 147 -5.54 5.85 -16.86
CA MET A 147 -5.19 6.73 -15.77
C MET A 147 -4.22 5.99 -14.84
N ARG A 148 -2.98 6.48 -14.72
CA ARG A 148 -1.96 5.92 -13.82
C ARG A 148 -1.90 6.72 -12.53
N TYR A 149 -1.79 6.01 -11.41
CA TYR A 149 -1.62 6.55 -10.06
C TYR A 149 -0.36 5.95 -9.42
N GLY A 150 0.44 6.76 -8.74
CA GLY A 150 1.48 6.26 -7.86
C GLY A 150 0.87 5.68 -6.59
N VAL A 151 1.42 4.56 -6.11
CA VAL A 151 0.93 3.88 -4.91
C VAL A 151 2.05 3.52 -3.94
N GLY A 152 1.74 3.48 -2.66
CA GLY A 152 2.53 2.77 -1.66
C GLY A 152 2.05 1.32 -1.60
N LEU A 153 2.98 0.37 -1.58
CA LEU A 153 2.65 -1.06 -1.61
C LEU A 153 3.32 -1.82 -0.47
N GLY A 154 2.91 -3.09 -0.36
CA GLY A 154 3.52 -4.04 0.53
C GLY A 154 5.00 -4.21 0.24
N ARG A 155 5.78 -4.61 1.25
CA ARG A 155 7.06 -5.27 0.98
C ARG A 155 6.81 -6.52 0.13
N GLU A 156 7.76 -6.86 -0.75
CA GLU A 156 7.66 -8.04 -1.61
C GLU A 156 7.33 -9.29 -0.78
N GLY A 157 6.38 -10.11 -1.26
CA GLY A 157 5.88 -11.30 -0.56
C GLY A 157 4.60 -11.13 0.27
N TYR A 158 4.14 -9.89 0.50
CA TYR A 158 2.92 -9.61 1.29
C TYR A 158 1.69 -9.19 0.46
N ALA A 159 1.87 -8.89 -0.83
CA ALA A 159 0.75 -8.53 -1.70
C ALA A 159 0.03 -9.80 -2.19
N TRP A 160 -1.28 -9.87 -1.97
CA TRP A 160 -2.14 -10.81 -2.71
C TRP A 160 -2.02 -10.51 -4.21
N ALA A 161 -1.85 -11.56 -5.03
CA ALA A 161 -1.76 -11.44 -6.48
C ALA A 161 -2.89 -12.23 -7.17
N GLY A 162 -3.25 -11.80 -8.38
CA GLY A 162 -4.27 -12.45 -9.19
C GLY A 162 -5.48 -11.55 -9.50
N ARG A 163 -6.58 -12.17 -9.91
CA ARG A 163 -7.82 -11.49 -10.32
C ARG A 163 -8.83 -11.43 -9.19
N GLY A 164 -9.50 -10.31 -9.04
CA GLY A 164 -10.50 -10.09 -8.02
C GLY A 164 -11.54 -9.07 -8.47
N VAL A 165 -12.46 -8.77 -7.57
CA VAL A 165 -13.51 -7.79 -7.78
C VAL A 165 -13.57 -6.83 -6.62
N VAL A 166 -13.83 -5.55 -6.91
CA VAL A 166 -14.20 -4.55 -5.92
C VAL A 166 -15.62 -4.86 -5.46
N GLN A 167 -15.78 -5.73 -4.47
CA GLN A 167 -17.11 -6.17 -4.04
C GLN A 167 -17.94 -5.03 -3.49
N TRP A 168 -17.29 -4.16 -2.71
CA TRP A 168 -17.90 -2.97 -2.15
C TRP A 168 -16.85 -1.89 -1.89
N LYS A 169 -17.31 -0.67 -1.67
CA LYS A 169 -16.47 0.51 -1.50
C LYS A 169 -17.06 1.43 -0.44
N GLN A 170 -16.21 2.02 0.39
CA GLN A 170 -16.63 2.88 1.49
C GLN A 170 -15.96 4.26 1.42
N LYS A 171 -16.77 5.31 1.65
CA LYS A 171 -16.28 6.64 1.99
C LYS A 171 -15.97 6.70 3.47
N TRP A 172 -14.84 7.34 3.83
CA TRP A 172 -14.43 7.56 5.22
C TRP A 172 -14.56 6.27 6.05
N PRO A 173 -13.81 5.21 5.68
CA PRO A 173 -13.88 3.93 6.38
C PRO A 173 -13.39 4.05 7.82
N ARG A 174 -13.94 3.19 8.69
CA ARG A 174 -13.32 2.92 10.00
C ARG A 174 -12.10 2.04 9.77
N TRP A 175 -11.04 2.28 10.52
CA TRP A 175 -9.86 1.43 10.49
C TRP A 175 -9.78 0.64 11.78
N THR A 176 -9.52 -0.65 11.65
CA THR A 176 -9.37 -1.53 12.80
C THR A 176 -7.95 -2.11 12.77
N PRO A 177 -7.13 -1.84 13.80
CA PRO A 177 -5.82 -2.48 13.90
C PRO A 177 -5.98 -4.00 14.02
N PRO A 178 -5.14 -4.78 13.33
CA PRO A 178 -4.97 -6.22 13.59
C PRO A 178 -4.81 -6.53 15.08
N ALA A 179 -5.32 -7.68 15.52
CA ALA A 179 -5.35 -8.05 16.94
C ALA A 179 -3.92 -8.16 17.52
N GLU A 180 -3.00 -8.67 16.72
CA GLU A 180 -1.60 -8.86 17.05
C GLU A 180 -0.89 -7.49 17.19
N MET A 181 -1.31 -6.48 16.44
CA MET A 181 -0.82 -5.11 16.60
C MET A 181 -1.28 -4.52 17.93
N VAL A 182 -2.55 -4.71 18.28
CA VAL A 182 -3.08 -4.30 19.59
C VAL A 182 -2.40 -5.04 20.75
N ALA A 183 -1.99 -6.30 20.54
CA ALA A 183 -1.26 -7.08 21.53
C ALA A 183 0.13 -6.50 21.82
N ARG A 184 0.86 -6.08 20.79
CA ARG A 184 2.19 -5.46 20.93
C ARG A 184 2.15 -3.99 21.36
N GLU A 185 1.12 -3.26 20.93
CA GLU A 185 0.93 -1.85 21.24
C GLU A 185 -0.37 -1.66 22.03
N PRO A 186 -0.35 -1.88 23.37
CA PRO A 186 -1.53 -1.74 24.21
C PRO A 186 -2.22 -0.37 24.12
N ASP A 187 -1.48 0.68 23.74
CA ASP A 187 -1.99 2.03 23.51
C ASP A 187 -3.01 2.08 22.36
N MET A 188 -3.07 1.07 21.49
CA MET A 188 -4.06 0.92 20.42
C MET A 188 -5.34 0.20 20.85
N ARG A 189 -5.40 -0.37 22.07
CA ARG A 189 -6.62 -1.04 22.59
C ARG A 189 -7.88 -0.17 22.52
N PRO A 190 -7.84 1.15 22.78
CA PRO A 190 -9.03 2.00 22.68
C PRO A 190 -9.63 2.08 21.26
N ILE A 191 -8.84 1.75 20.24
CA ILE A 191 -9.24 1.75 18.82
C ILE A 191 -9.26 0.34 18.22
N SER A 192 -9.25 -0.71 19.05
CA SER A 192 -9.30 -2.11 18.61
C SER A 192 -10.65 -2.49 18.00
N ALA A 193 -10.72 -3.67 17.36
CA ALA A 193 -11.96 -4.23 16.81
C ALA A 193 -13.08 -4.30 17.86
N GLU A 194 -12.75 -4.77 19.06
CA GLU A 194 -13.67 -4.88 20.21
C GLU A 194 -14.17 -3.53 20.72
N ARG A 195 -13.46 -2.44 20.41
CA ARG A 195 -13.85 -1.06 20.75
C ARG A 195 -14.44 -0.31 19.55
N GLY A 196 -14.76 -1.04 18.48
CA GLY A 196 -15.41 -0.52 17.29
C GLY A 196 -14.45 0.12 16.28
N GLY A 197 -13.14 -0.05 16.42
CA GLY A 197 -12.15 0.51 15.50
C GLY A 197 -11.95 2.02 15.65
N MET A 198 -10.93 2.53 14.99
CA MET A 198 -10.66 3.95 14.83
C MET A 198 -11.76 4.63 14.02
N ASN A 199 -12.22 5.77 14.52
CA ASN A 199 -13.17 6.64 13.84
C ASN A 199 -12.66 7.10 12.46
N PRO A 200 -13.57 7.39 11.51
CA PRO A 200 -13.18 8.00 10.24
C PRO A 200 -12.59 9.40 10.44
N GLY A 201 -11.70 9.80 9.53
CA GLY A 201 -11.21 11.16 9.47
C GLY A 201 -9.87 11.31 8.74
N PRO A 202 -9.34 12.54 8.63
CA PRO A 202 -8.14 12.83 7.85
C PRO A 202 -6.89 12.12 8.35
N THR A 203 -6.83 11.74 9.63
CA THR A 203 -5.72 11.00 10.24
C THR A 203 -5.89 9.49 10.18
N ASN A 204 -7.02 8.99 9.65
CA ASN A 204 -7.28 7.56 9.59
C ASN A 204 -6.31 6.87 8.61
N PRO A 205 -5.68 5.73 8.97
CA PRO A 205 -4.72 5.03 8.11
C PRO A 205 -5.30 4.47 6.80
N LEU A 206 -6.62 4.29 6.72
CA LEU A 206 -7.33 3.94 5.48
C LEU A 206 -7.70 5.17 4.63
N GLY A 207 -7.44 6.36 5.14
CA GLY A 207 -7.69 7.63 4.45
C GLY A 207 -9.15 7.87 4.11
N ALA A 208 -9.38 8.60 3.02
CA ALA A 208 -10.71 9.05 2.63
C ALA A 208 -11.61 7.97 2.01
N ARG A 209 -11.02 6.90 1.45
CA ARG A 209 -11.73 5.84 0.72
C ARG A 209 -11.07 4.49 0.93
N ALA A 210 -11.89 3.45 0.88
CA ALA A 210 -11.42 2.07 0.74
C ALA A 210 -12.28 1.28 -0.25
N LEU A 211 -11.63 0.46 -1.07
CA LEU A 211 -12.21 -0.51 -1.99
C LEU A 211 -11.84 -1.90 -1.48
N TYR A 212 -12.83 -2.78 -1.35
CA TYR A 212 -12.71 -4.08 -0.69
C TYR A 212 -12.68 -5.18 -1.75
N ILE A 213 -11.54 -5.87 -1.83
CA ILE A 213 -11.28 -6.83 -2.89
C ILE A 213 -11.72 -8.22 -2.45
N TYR A 214 -12.48 -8.87 -3.32
CA TYR A 214 -12.96 -10.23 -3.15
C TYR A 214 -12.48 -11.10 -4.30
N ASN A 215 -12.31 -12.39 -4.03
CA ASN A 215 -12.04 -13.41 -5.01
C ASN A 215 -13.01 -14.58 -4.75
N ASN A 216 -13.77 -14.99 -5.77
CA ASN A 216 -14.73 -16.10 -5.67
C ASN A 216 -15.72 -15.96 -4.49
N GLY A 217 -16.23 -14.75 -4.26
CA GLY A 217 -17.17 -14.46 -3.18
C GLY A 217 -16.55 -14.38 -1.78
N LYS A 218 -15.24 -14.57 -1.65
CA LYS A 218 -14.51 -14.48 -0.38
C LYS A 218 -13.70 -13.19 -0.31
N ASP A 219 -13.70 -12.58 0.87
CA ASP A 219 -12.88 -11.41 1.16
C ASP A 219 -11.39 -11.81 1.15
N THR A 220 -10.56 -11.10 0.37
CA THR A 220 -9.12 -11.36 0.31
C THR A 220 -8.34 -10.64 1.40
N LEU A 221 -9.01 -9.80 2.21
CA LEU A 221 -8.40 -8.83 3.13
C LEU A 221 -7.53 -7.76 2.44
N TYR A 222 -7.37 -7.83 1.11
CA TYR A 222 -6.67 -6.84 0.31
C TYR A 222 -7.57 -5.64 0.04
N ARG A 223 -6.99 -4.45 0.14
CA ARG A 223 -7.71 -3.18 -0.04
C ARG A 223 -6.93 -2.25 -0.96
N VAL A 224 -7.67 -1.45 -1.71
CA VAL A 224 -7.16 -0.20 -2.29
C VAL A 224 -7.72 0.93 -1.48
N HIS A 225 -6.86 1.71 -0.82
CA HIS A 225 -7.30 2.72 0.14
C HIS A 225 -6.45 3.99 0.12
N GLY A 226 -6.97 5.05 0.73
CA GLY A 226 -6.24 6.32 0.89
C GLY A 226 -5.20 6.25 2.00
N THR A 227 -4.32 7.25 2.07
CA THR A 227 -3.41 7.42 3.21
C THR A 227 -3.17 8.91 3.47
N PRO A 228 -3.08 9.34 4.75
CA PRO A 228 -2.56 10.67 5.08
C PRO A 228 -1.05 10.77 4.85
N ASP A 229 -0.32 9.66 4.85
CA ASP A 229 1.12 9.63 4.65
C ASP A 229 1.46 9.68 3.15
N TRP A 230 1.56 10.89 2.61
CA TRP A 230 1.98 11.12 1.22
C TRP A 230 3.43 10.64 0.95
N GLN A 231 4.26 10.50 1.98
CA GLN A 231 5.64 10.06 1.84
C GLN A 231 5.73 8.56 1.57
N SER A 232 4.64 7.80 1.78
CA SER A 232 4.57 6.36 1.50
C SER A 232 4.49 6.00 0.01
N ILE A 233 4.15 6.97 -0.86
CA ILE A 233 3.95 6.73 -2.29
C ILE A 233 5.28 6.36 -2.97
N GLY A 234 5.25 5.30 -3.78
CA GLY A 234 6.43 4.79 -4.48
C GLY A 234 7.37 3.96 -3.59
N LYS A 235 6.90 3.52 -2.42
CA LYS A 235 7.71 2.81 -1.43
C LYS A 235 7.05 1.52 -0.93
N PRO A 236 7.85 0.50 -0.53
CA PRO A 236 7.39 -0.73 0.10
C PRO A 236 7.13 -0.51 1.60
N THR A 237 6.07 0.22 1.92
CA THR A 237 5.75 0.69 3.28
C THR A 237 4.50 0.05 3.87
N SER A 238 3.72 -0.67 3.06
CA SER A 238 2.48 -1.30 3.49
C SER A 238 2.69 -2.78 3.80
N SER A 239 1.62 -3.44 4.20
CA SER A 239 1.60 -4.83 4.64
C SER A 239 0.83 -5.72 3.67
N GLY A 240 0.70 -5.26 2.43
CA GLY A 240 0.03 -5.97 1.35
C GLY A 240 -1.00 -5.12 0.62
N CYS A 241 -1.71 -4.20 1.29
CA CYS A 241 -2.72 -3.34 0.66
C CYS A 241 -2.12 -2.21 -0.19
N VAL A 242 -2.92 -1.64 -1.10
CA VAL A 242 -2.54 -0.48 -1.91
C VAL A 242 -2.88 0.82 -1.18
N ARG A 243 -1.86 1.64 -0.92
CA ARG A 243 -1.99 3.00 -0.35
C ARG A 243 -1.91 4.03 -1.47
N MET A 244 -2.92 4.89 -1.56
CA MET A 244 -3.01 5.97 -2.52
C MET A 244 -3.07 7.32 -1.80
N LEU A 245 -2.60 8.39 -2.44
CA LEU A 245 -2.91 9.74 -1.96
C LEU A 245 -4.42 9.89 -1.82
N ASN A 246 -4.90 10.60 -0.78
CA ASN A 246 -6.34 10.75 -0.55
C ASN A 246 -7.08 11.33 -1.77
N GLN A 247 -6.48 12.32 -2.43
CA GLN A 247 -7.01 12.94 -3.65
C GLN A 247 -7.08 11.95 -4.83
N ASP A 248 -6.16 10.98 -4.88
CA ASP A 248 -6.10 9.98 -5.95
C ASP A 248 -7.07 8.83 -5.72
N VAL A 249 -7.22 8.36 -4.46
CA VAL A 249 -8.22 7.33 -4.15
C VAL A 249 -9.64 7.87 -4.28
N ILE A 250 -9.88 9.16 -4.02
CA ILE A 250 -11.18 9.80 -4.24
C ILE A 250 -11.55 9.77 -5.73
N ASP A 251 -10.61 10.16 -6.59
CA ASP A 251 -10.80 10.12 -8.04
C ASP A 251 -11.08 8.69 -8.54
N LEU A 252 -10.25 7.71 -8.14
CA LEU A 252 -10.47 6.30 -8.48
C LEU A 252 -11.85 5.82 -8.00
N TYR A 253 -12.20 6.08 -6.73
CA TYR A 253 -13.47 5.69 -6.14
C TYR A 253 -14.68 6.22 -6.92
N ASN A 254 -14.58 7.46 -7.44
CA ASN A 254 -15.66 8.08 -8.20
C ASN A 254 -15.78 7.52 -9.63
N ARG A 255 -14.67 7.05 -10.21
CA ARG A 255 -14.63 6.47 -11.56
C ARG A 255 -15.11 5.01 -11.61
N VAL A 256 -14.88 4.25 -10.55
CA VAL A 256 -15.16 2.80 -10.56
C VAL A 256 -16.45 2.45 -9.82
N PRO A 257 -17.38 1.72 -10.45
CA PRO A 257 -18.54 1.16 -9.75
C PRO A 257 -18.13 -0.01 -8.81
N ALA A 258 -19.08 -0.47 -7.99
CA ALA A 258 -18.93 -1.78 -7.37
C ALA A 258 -18.89 -2.86 -8.45
N HIS A 259 -18.30 -4.01 -8.11
CA HIS A 259 -18.02 -5.15 -9.00
C HIS A 259 -17.02 -4.86 -10.14
N THR A 260 -16.29 -3.74 -10.10
CA THR A 260 -15.15 -3.49 -10.97
C THR A 260 -14.10 -4.60 -10.82
N GLN A 261 -13.58 -5.07 -11.95
CA GLN A 261 -12.50 -6.05 -11.99
C GLN A 261 -11.18 -5.40 -11.56
N ILE A 262 -10.39 -6.15 -10.80
CA ILE A 262 -9.02 -5.80 -10.43
C ILE A 262 -8.07 -6.96 -10.72
N VAL A 263 -6.88 -6.62 -11.22
CA VAL A 263 -5.78 -7.56 -11.44
C VAL A 263 -4.56 -7.04 -10.69
N VAL A 264 -3.95 -7.88 -9.87
CA VAL A 264 -2.73 -7.55 -9.12
C VAL A 264 -1.60 -8.45 -9.63
N MET A 265 -0.47 -7.85 -10.04
CA MET A 265 0.66 -8.54 -10.69
C MET A 265 2.02 -8.04 -10.22
#